data_AF-A0A522D4C7-F1
#
_entry.id   AF-A0A522D4C7-F1
#
_cell.length_a   1.000
_cell.length_b   1.000
_cell.length_c   1.000
_cell.angle_alpha   90.00
_cell.angle_beta   90.00
_cell.angle_gamma   90.00
#
_symmetry.space_group_name_H-M   'P 1'
#
loop_
_entity.id
_entity.type
_entity.pdbx_description
1 polymer ?
#
loop_
_entity_poly.entity_id
_entity_poly.type
_entity_poly.pdbx_seq_one_letter_code
_entity_poly.pdbx_strand_id
1 'polypeptide(L)'
;MLRPFALLLPALIPSWNFFDVIAPSPRIEAARLASPDAQPVWREFRPRPQRVSPGEMVRRLVWNPRWNETLFLVTCAERLVDHPTRHSEDEIFRRIAADLVREPGEPWLVFRLVFVSRQGEAIEREVLFEAQPRRLAELAP
;
A
#
# COMPACT_ATOMS: atom_id res chain seq x y z
N MET A 1 41.63 -12.58 -2.56
CA MET A 1 41.37 -11.27 -1.92
C MET A 1 39.85 -11.07 -1.67
N LEU A 2 39.19 -11.98 -0.93
CA LEU A 2 37.73 -11.94 -0.69
C LEU A 2 37.34 -11.52 0.74
N ARG A 3 38.32 -11.38 1.65
CA ARG A 3 38.10 -11.08 3.08
C ARG A 3 37.41 -9.74 3.37
N PRO A 4 37.63 -8.64 2.63
CA PRO A 4 36.93 -7.38 2.90
C PRO A 4 35.42 -7.49 2.72
N PHE A 5 34.97 -8.21 1.67
CA PHE A 5 33.55 -8.45 1.42
C PHE A 5 32.91 -9.33 2.52
N ALA A 6 33.64 -10.32 3.03
CA ALA A 6 33.18 -11.18 4.12
C ALA A 6 32.98 -10.42 5.45
N LEU A 7 33.75 -9.34 5.69
CA LEU A 7 33.64 -8.50 6.88
C LEU A 7 32.53 -7.44 6.77
N LEU A 8 32.19 -7.01 5.55
CA LEU A 8 31.16 -6.00 5.30
C LEU A 8 29.75 -6.61 5.11
N LEU A 9 29.66 -7.87 4.69
CA LEU A 9 28.39 -8.56 4.46
C LEU A 9 27.44 -8.54 5.69
N PRO A 10 27.92 -8.75 6.93
CA PRO A 10 27.07 -8.68 8.12
C PRO A 10 26.60 -7.25 8.45
N ALA A 11 27.35 -6.22 8.06
CA ALA A 11 26.99 -4.82 8.29
C ALA A 11 25.99 -4.29 7.24
N LEU A 12 25.89 -4.95 6.08
CA LEU A 12 24.96 -4.60 5.01
C LEU A 12 23.55 -5.18 5.19
N ILE A 13 23.40 -6.22 6.01
CA ILE A 13 22.11 -6.86 6.30
C ILE A 13 21.85 -6.69 7.79
N PRO A 14 21.10 -5.65 8.21
CA PRO A 14 20.72 -5.54 9.61
C PRO A 14 20.00 -6.81 10.06
N SER A 15 20.39 -7.35 11.21
CA SER A 15 19.75 -8.56 11.72
C SER A 15 18.29 -8.25 12.05
N TRP A 16 17.38 -9.10 11.60
CA TRP A 16 15.94 -9.00 11.90
C TRP A 16 15.62 -9.03 13.42
N ASN A 17 16.58 -9.43 14.25
CA ASN A 17 16.52 -9.36 15.71
C ASN A 17 16.55 -7.94 16.31
N PHE A 18 16.65 -6.87 15.51
CA PHE A 18 16.60 -5.49 16.01
C PHE A 18 15.18 -4.97 16.29
N PHE A 19 14.14 -5.66 15.84
CA PHE A 19 12.76 -5.21 16.00
C PHE A 19 12.07 -6.01 17.11
N ASP A 20 12.00 -5.42 18.30
CA ASP A 20 11.34 -6.04 19.46
C ASP A 20 9.82 -6.20 19.28
N VAL A 21 9.21 -5.41 18.39
CA VAL A 21 7.78 -5.47 18.07
C VAL A 21 7.56 -5.27 16.57
N ILE A 22 6.79 -6.16 15.96
CA ILE A 22 6.27 -5.99 14.60
C ILE A 22 4.83 -5.48 14.74
N ALA A 23 4.65 -4.17 14.60
CA ALA A 23 3.33 -3.56 14.66
C ALA A 23 2.48 -3.96 13.44
N PRO A 24 1.16 -4.11 13.60
CA PRO A 24 0.26 -4.31 12.47
C PRO A 24 0.33 -3.09 11.54
N SER A 25 0.53 -3.34 10.24
CA SER A 25 0.62 -2.32 9.21
C SER A 25 -0.70 -2.23 8.44
N PRO A 26 -1.19 -1.02 8.11
CA PRO A 26 -2.44 -0.84 7.39
C PRO A 26 -2.42 -1.59 6.05
N ARG A 27 -3.53 -2.28 5.75
CA ARG A 27 -3.83 -2.83 4.43
C ARG A 27 -4.90 -1.98 3.79
N ILE A 28 -4.63 -1.47 2.60
CA ILE A 28 -5.60 -0.74 1.82
C ILE A 28 -6.44 -1.77 1.07
N GLU A 29 -7.76 -1.73 1.25
CA GLU A 29 -8.70 -2.48 0.43
C GLU A 29 -9.54 -1.50 -0.38
N ALA A 30 -9.78 -1.81 -1.65
CA ALA A 30 -10.54 -0.98 -2.56
C ALA A 30 -11.66 -1.78 -3.24
N ALA A 31 -12.74 -1.09 -3.60
CA ALA A 31 -13.84 -1.64 -4.36
C ALA A 31 -14.36 -0.63 -5.39
N ARG A 32 -14.80 -1.14 -6.55
CA ARG A 32 -15.54 -0.34 -7.55
C ARG A 32 -17.04 -0.58 -7.37
N LEU A 33 -17.83 0.49 -7.43
CA LEU A 33 -19.27 0.45 -7.15
C LEU A 33 -20.09 1.05 -8.30
N ALA A 34 -21.22 0.42 -8.62
CA ALA A 34 -22.16 0.92 -9.63
C ALA A 34 -22.82 2.24 -9.20
N SER A 35 -23.09 2.38 -7.90
CA SER A 35 -23.62 3.57 -7.25
C SER A 35 -22.92 3.79 -5.89
N PRO A 36 -23.02 4.98 -5.28
CA PRO A 36 -22.42 5.25 -3.97
C PRO A 36 -22.88 4.28 -2.87
N ASP A 37 -24.15 3.86 -2.94
CA ASP A 37 -24.76 3.00 -1.91
C ASP A 37 -24.68 1.50 -2.24
N ALA A 38 -24.01 1.13 -3.34
CA ALA A 38 -23.89 -0.29 -3.72
C ALA A 38 -22.92 -1.03 -2.80
N GLN A 39 -23.19 -2.32 -2.57
CA GLN A 39 -22.38 -3.15 -1.68
C GLN A 39 -20.94 -3.33 -2.24
N PRO A 40 -19.89 -2.95 -1.49
CA PRO A 40 -18.51 -3.09 -1.93
C PRO A 40 -18.03 -4.55 -1.91
N VAL A 41 -17.45 -4.98 -3.03
CA VAL A 41 -16.65 -6.21 -3.10
C VAL A 41 -15.19 -5.84 -2.89
N TRP A 42 -14.74 -5.92 -1.64
CA TRP A 42 -13.41 -5.51 -1.21
C TRP A 42 -12.31 -6.37 -1.81
N ARG A 43 -11.28 -5.72 -2.35
CA ARG A 43 -10.05 -6.37 -2.82
C ARG A 43 -8.85 -5.65 -2.23
N GLU A 44 -7.87 -6.42 -1.76
CA GLU A 44 -6.62 -5.85 -1.27
C GLU A 44 -5.91 -5.11 -2.40
N PHE A 45 -5.66 -3.82 -2.19
CA PHE A 45 -4.91 -2.99 -3.12
C PHE A 45 -3.42 -3.20 -2.87
N ARG A 46 -2.77 -3.84 -3.83
CA ARG A 46 -1.31 -3.93 -3.87
C ARG A 46 -0.84 -3.26 -5.16
N PRO A 47 -0.20 -2.08 -5.10
CA PRO A 47 0.31 -1.43 -6.30
C PRO A 47 1.28 -2.39 -6.99
N ARG A 48 0.93 -2.85 -8.19
CA ARG A 48 1.74 -3.82 -8.94
C ARG A 48 2.59 -3.07 -9.97
N PRO A 49 3.92 -3.29 -10.03
CA PRO A 49 4.68 -2.85 -11.18
C PRO A 49 4.21 -3.61 -12.41
N GLN A 50 3.71 -2.88 -13.42
CA GLN A 50 3.12 -3.48 -14.61
C GLN A 50 4.11 -4.36 -15.39
N ARG A 51 5.42 -4.02 -15.41
CA ARG A 51 6.55 -4.85 -15.86
C ARG A 51 7.83 -4.41 -15.15
N VAL A 52 8.74 -5.34 -14.87
CA VAL A 52 10.10 -5.04 -14.40
C VAL A 52 11.07 -5.78 -15.30
N SER A 53 11.87 -5.04 -16.07
CA SER A 53 12.96 -5.65 -16.83
C SER A 53 14.09 -6.08 -15.87
N PRO A 54 14.89 -7.09 -16.22
CA PRO A 54 16.07 -7.46 -15.43
C PRO A 54 17.02 -6.27 -15.20
N GLY A 55 17.15 -5.38 -16.19
CA GLY A 55 17.94 -4.15 -16.08
C GLY A 55 17.36 -3.14 -15.10
N GLU A 56 16.03 -2.95 -15.09
CA GLU A 56 15.35 -2.15 -14.06
C GLU A 56 15.59 -2.71 -12.66
N MET A 57 15.66 -4.03 -12.52
CA MET A 57 15.84 -4.70 -11.23
C MET A 57 17.23 -4.40 -10.65
N VAL A 58 18.28 -4.42 -11.49
CA VAL A 58 19.64 -4.03 -11.09
C VAL A 58 19.71 -2.55 -10.74
N ARG A 59 19.08 -1.67 -11.53
CA ARG A 59 19.03 -0.23 -11.24
C ARG A 59 18.35 0.09 -9.90
N ARG A 60 17.34 -0.70 -9.52
CA ARG A 60 16.61 -0.55 -8.23
C ARG A 60 17.45 -0.88 -7.00
N LEU A 61 18.53 -1.65 -7.13
CA LEU A 61 19.47 -1.89 -6.01
C LEU A 61 20.18 -0.61 -5.56
N VAL A 62 20.28 0.38 -6.46
CA VAL A 62 20.93 1.67 -6.20
C VAL A 62 19.90 2.79 -5.99
N TRP A 63 18.74 2.72 -6.67
CA TRP A 63 17.68 3.74 -6.56
C TRP A 63 16.30 3.19 -6.93
N ASN A 64 15.36 3.18 -5.97
CA ASN A 64 14.00 2.68 -6.20
C ASN A 64 12.93 3.70 -5.80
N PRO A 65 12.60 4.67 -6.67
CA PRO A 65 11.60 5.69 -6.39
C PRO A 65 10.17 5.12 -6.26
N ARG A 66 9.96 3.84 -6.58
CA ARG A 66 8.65 3.17 -6.53
C ARG A 66 8.42 2.37 -5.26
N TRP A 67 9.45 1.87 -4.58
CA TRP A 67 9.28 1.36 -3.20
C TRP A 67 8.87 2.48 -2.23
N ASN A 68 9.25 3.73 -2.55
CA ASN A 68 8.71 4.90 -1.88
C ASN A 68 7.19 5.02 -2.06
N GLU A 69 6.58 4.50 -3.11
CA GLU A 69 5.13 4.67 -3.33
C GLU A 69 4.31 3.78 -2.40
N THR A 70 4.69 2.52 -2.21
CA THR A 70 4.07 1.66 -1.20
C THR A 70 4.30 2.21 0.21
N LEU A 71 5.54 2.63 0.53
CA LEU A 71 5.85 3.22 1.84
C LEU A 71 5.08 4.54 2.06
N PHE A 72 4.97 5.37 1.02
CA PHE A 72 4.21 6.61 1.05
C PHE A 72 2.72 6.34 1.29
N LEU A 73 2.13 5.36 0.61
CA LEU A 73 0.74 4.96 0.82
C LEU A 73 0.50 4.41 2.23
N VAL A 74 1.46 3.63 2.77
CA VAL A 74 1.42 3.18 4.17
C VAL A 74 1.46 4.37 5.12
N THR A 75 2.37 5.33 4.93
CA THR A 75 2.44 6.55 5.74
C THR A 75 1.16 7.40 5.60
N CYS A 76 0.57 7.51 4.42
CA CYS A 76 -0.72 8.17 4.23
C CYS A 76 -1.82 7.46 5.01
N ALA A 77 -1.84 6.13 4.99
CA ALA A 77 -2.82 5.32 5.71
C ALA A 77 -2.65 5.44 7.23
N GLU A 78 -1.43 5.34 7.76
CA GLU A 78 -1.12 5.57 9.18
C GLU A 78 -1.58 6.95 9.63
N ARG A 79 -1.22 8.00 8.88
CA ARG A 79 -1.68 9.36 9.14
C ARG A 79 -3.19 9.48 9.10
N LEU A 80 -3.87 8.78 8.19
CA LEU A 80 -5.33 8.86 8.07
C LEU A 80 -6.04 8.21 9.26
N VAL A 81 -5.45 7.15 9.85
CA VAL A 81 -5.95 6.52 11.08
C VAL A 81 -5.72 7.42 12.29
N ASP A 82 -4.52 7.98 12.44
CA ASP A 82 -4.17 8.78 13.62
C ASP A 82 -4.76 10.21 13.56
N HIS A 83 -4.67 10.85 12.40
CA HIS A 83 -5.05 12.24 12.16
C HIS A 83 -5.66 12.40 10.75
N PRO A 84 -6.97 12.13 10.60
CA PRO A 84 -7.62 12.17 9.29
C PRO A 84 -7.35 13.47 8.54
N THR A 85 -6.63 13.39 7.41
CA THR A 85 -6.38 14.53 6.53
C THR A 85 -6.92 14.26 5.13
N ARG A 86 -7.53 15.30 4.55
CA ARG A 86 -8.00 15.26 3.16
C ARG A 86 -6.87 14.93 2.18
N HIS A 87 -5.66 15.42 2.45
CA HIS A 87 -4.48 15.13 1.63
C HIS A 87 -4.19 13.62 1.56
N SER A 88 -4.05 12.94 2.71
CA SER A 88 -3.77 11.49 2.72
C SER A 88 -4.85 10.69 1.99
N GLU A 89 -6.13 11.05 2.19
CA GLU A 89 -7.26 10.41 1.52
C GLU A 89 -7.20 10.61 0.00
N ASP A 90 -6.96 11.85 -0.46
CA ASP A 90 -6.85 12.21 -1.87
C ASP A 90 -5.67 11.49 -2.55
N GLU A 91 -4.51 11.40 -1.88
CA GLU A 91 -3.33 10.72 -2.41
C GLU A 91 -3.55 9.20 -2.57
N ILE A 92 -4.28 8.57 -1.64
CA ILE A 92 -4.67 7.15 -1.72
C ILE A 92 -5.65 6.96 -2.89
N PHE A 93 -6.71 7.77 -2.97
CA PHE A 93 -7.68 7.70 -4.07
C PHE A 93 -7.01 7.84 -5.43
N ARG A 94 -6.13 8.83 -5.60
CA ARG A 94 -5.45 9.09 -6.87
C ARG A 94 -4.63 7.88 -7.35
N ARG A 95 -3.94 7.19 -6.44
CA ARG A 95 -3.09 6.03 -6.79
C ARG A 95 -3.90 4.78 -7.08
N ILE A 96 -4.95 4.54 -6.32
CA ILE A 96 -5.89 3.45 -6.62
C ILE A 96 -6.55 3.70 -7.99
N ALA A 97 -7.00 4.93 -8.24
CA ALA A 97 -7.59 5.30 -9.53
C ALA A 97 -6.61 5.10 -10.69
N ALA A 98 -5.36 5.55 -10.56
CA ALA A 98 -4.34 5.38 -11.59
C ALA A 98 -4.08 3.92 -11.98
N ASP A 99 -4.14 2.99 -11.02
CA ASP A 99 -4.02 1.55 -11.28
C ASP A 99 -5.28 0.97 -11.94
N LEU A 100 -6.47 1.47 -11.59
CA LEU A 100 -7.75 0.96 -12.08
C LEU A 100 -8.25 1.60 -13.38
N VAL A 101 -7.72 2.76 -13.80
CA VAL A 101 -8.14 3.49 -15.02
C VAL A 101 -8.06 2.62 -16.29
N ARG A 102 -7.16 1.63 -16.31
CA ARG A 102 -6.98 0.72 -17.45
C ARG A 102 -7.95 -0.45 -17.48
N GLU A 103 -8.69 -0.68 -16.40
CA GLU A 103 -9.66 -1.76 -16.30
C GLU A 103 -11.07 -1.20 -16.56
N PRO A 104 -11.86 -1.81 -17.46
CA PRO A 104 -13.28 -1.48 -17.56
C PRO A 104 -13.98 -1.86 -16.25
N GLY A 105 -14.95 -1.06 -15.83
CA GLY A 105 -15.73 -1.37 -14.63
C GLY A 105 -16.55 -0.20 -14.13
N GLU A 106 -17.02 -0.34 -12.90
CA GLU A 106 -17.98 0.58 -12.30
C GLU A 106 -17.42 1.99 -12.03
N PRO A 107 -18.26 3.05 -12.07
CA PRO A 107 -17.80 4.44 -12.10
C PRO A 107 -17.42 5.02 -10.73
N TRP A 108 -17.77 4.36 -9.62
CA TRP A 108 -17.42 4.80 -8.28
C TRP A 108 -16.28 3.97 -7.69
N LEU A 109 -15.52 4.60 -6.81
CA LEU A 109 -14.40 4.02 -6.08
C LEU A 109 -14.56 4.30 -4.59
N VAL A 110 -14.34 3.29 -3.77
CA VAL A 110 -14.24 3.40 -2.32
C VAL A 110 -13.02 2.61 -1.84
N PHE A 111 -12.42 3.05 -0.73
CA PHE A 111 -11.37 2.30 -0.06
C PHE A 111 -11.58 2.28 1.45
N ARG A 112 -10.99 1.29 2.10
CA ARG A 112 -10.91 1.18 3.56
C ARG A 112 -9.52 0.76 4.00
N LEU A 113 -9.20 1.06 5.25
CA LEU A 113 -7.95 0.66 5.90
C LEU A 113 -8.26 -0.46 6.89
N VAL A 114 -7.60 -1.60 6.68
CA VAL A 114 -7.74 -2.79 7.52
C VAL A 114 -6.42 -3.07 8.22
N PHE A 115 -6.44 -3.15 9.54
CA PHE A 115 -5.32 -3.60 10.33
C PHE A 115 -5.45 -5.10 10.55
N VAL A 116 -4.35 -5.80 10.32
CA VAL A 116 -4.28 -7.25 10.50
C VAL A 116 -3.28 -7.53 11.59
N SER A 117 -3.75 -8.08 12.71
CA SER A 117 -2.92 -8.48 13.83
C SER A 117 -3.05 -9.98 14.05
N ARG A 118 -2.01 -10.59 14.63
CA ARG A 118 -2.05 -11.99 15.06
C ARG A 118 -2.17 -12.03 16.57
N GLN A 119 -3.28 -12.57 17.08
CA GLN A 119 -3.49 -12.84 18.50
C GLN A 119 -3.41 -14.35 18.72
N GLY A 120 -2.22 -14.83 19.14
CA GLY A 120 -1.95 -16.26 19.28
C GLY A 120 -2.04 -16.99 17.93
N GLU A 121 -3.00 -17.90 17.79
CA GLU A 121 -3.26 -18.65 16.55
C GLU A 121 -4.31 -17.96 15.64
N ALA A 122 -5.01 -16.94 16.16
CA ALA A 122 -6.04 -16.22 15.40
C ALA A 122 -5.45 -15.03 14.64
N ILE A 123 -5.96 -14.79 13.43
CA ILE A 123 -5.71 -13.57 12.66
C ILE A 123 -6.94 -12.69 12.81
N GLU A 124 -6.76 -11.54 13.45
CA GLU A 124 -7.82 -10.54 13.60
C GLU A 124 -7.68 -9.46 12.52
N ARG A 125 -8.84 -8.99 12.06
CA ARG A 125 -8.94 -7.96 11.03
C ARG A 125 -9.86 -6.87 11.53
N GLU A 126 -9.32 -5.68 11.67
CA GLU A 126 -10.05 -4.52 12.17
C GLU A 126 -10.09 -3.44 11.09
N VAL A 127 -11.28 -2.90 10.80
CA VAL A 127 -11.43 -1.77 9.88
C VAL A 127 -11.35 -0.49 10.70
N LEU A 128 -10.27 0.28 10.50
CA LEU A 128 -10.04 1.53 11.25
C LEU A 128 -10.53 2.77 10.51
N PHE A 129 -10.72 2.67 9.19
CA PHE A 129 -11.17 3.79 8.37
C PHE A 129 -11.88 3.27 7.11
N GLU A 130 -12.97 3.92 6.73
CA GLU A 130 -13.65 3.72 5.45
C GLU A 130 -13.96 5.08 4.83
N ALA A 131 -13.46 5.31 3.61
CA ALA A 131 -13.69 6.55 2.89
C ALA A 131 -15.13 6.62 2.36
N GLN A 132 -15.62 7.84 2.13
CA GLN A 132 -16.84 8.01 1.35
C GLN A 132 -16.57 7.65 -0.13
N PRO A 133 -17.51 6.99 -0.82
CA PRO A 133 -17.37 6.70 -2.25
C PRO A 133 -17.20 7.97 -3.09
N ARG A 134 -16.28 7.93 -4.05
CA ARG A 134 -16.01 9.03 -4.98
C ARG A 134 -16.06 8.55 -6.43
N ARG A 135 -16.41 9.45 -7.36
CA ARG A 135 -16.44 9.10 -8.79
C ARG A 135 -15.03 8.98 -9.33
N LEU A 136 -14.75 7.90 -10.05
CA LEU A 136 -13.43 7.65 -10.64
C LEU A 136 -13.02 8.75 -11.64
N ALA A 137 -13.99 9.33 -12.35
CA ALA A 137 -13.77 10.43 -13.29
C ALA A 137 -13.25 11.72 -12.62
N GLU A 138 -13.49 11.91 -11.31
CA GLU A 138 -13.01 13.08 -10.55
C GLU A 138 -11.62 12.86 -9.95
N LEU A 139 -11.10 11.62 -10.03
CA LEU A 139 -9.86 11.18 -9.37
C LEU A 139 -8.71 10.93 -10.35
N ALA A 140 -9.02 10.69 -11.63
CA ALA A 140 -8.04 10.50 -12.68
C ALA A 140 -7.46 11.86 -13.13
N PRO A 141 -6.13 11.97 -13.34
CA PRO A 141 -5.51 13.17 -13.90
C PRO A 141 -5.86 13.40 -15.38
#